data_AF-A0A0U5GQ10-F1
#
_entry.id   AF-A0A0U5GQ10-F1
#
_cell.length_a   1.000
_cell.length_b   1.000
_cell.length_c   1.000
_cell.angle_alpha   90.00
_cell.angle_beta   90.00
_cell.angle_gamma   90.00
#
_symmetry.space_group_name_H-M   'P 1'
#
loop_
_entity.id
_entity.type
_entity.pdbx_description
1 polymer ?
#
loop_
_entity_poly.entity_id
_entity_poly.type
_entity_poly.pdbx_seq_one_letter_code
_entity_poly.pdbx_strand_id
1 'polypeptide(L)'
;MAPSIDQPAAAQDISRDKKETALEKISQGTPLPGVPKFTNVELQRQHMLNHMAGAFRVFARHGFVEGMSGHISLRDPEFPERFWTNPLGFHFAPVKPSDLILVDESGVAVGGNMSRPANAAGFLIHAALHKGQARRKCCMSFPFYLWQGVVRIPPSP
;
A
#
# COMPACT_ATOMS: atom_id res chain seq x y z
N MET A 1 -46.10 -24.41 45.99
CA MET A 1 -46.38 -24.80 44.58
C MET A 1 -46.71 -23.52 43.83
N ALA A 2 -45.66 -22.78 43.47
CA ALA A 2 -45.10 -22.63 42.11
C ALA A 2 -45.88 -21.57 41.28
N PRO A 3 -45.35 -20.33 41.16
CA PRO A 3 -45.95 -19.25 40.37
C PRO A 3 -45.61 -19.39 38.88
N SER A 4 -46.38 -18.65 38.08
CA SER A 4 -46.41 -18.57 36.60
C SER A 4 -45.04 -18.58 35.91
N ILE A 5 -44.93 -19.42 34.88
CA ILE A 5 -43.79 -19.45 33.95
C ILE A 5 -43.85 -18.18 33.08
N ASP A 6 -42.93 -17.26 33.32
CA ASP A 6 -42.61 -16.15 32.41
C ASP A 6 -42.11 -16.70 31.07
N GLN A 7 -42.79 -16.33 29.98
CA GLN A 7 -42.28 -16.51 28.62
C GLN A 7 -41.03 -15.64 28.44
N PRO A 8 -39.91 -16.14 27.90
CA PRO A 8 -38.80 -15.27 27.56
C PRO A 8 -39.21 -14.38 26.38
N ALA A 9 -39.17 -13.07 26.61
CA ALA A 9 -39.36 -12.05 25.60
C ALA A 9 -38.45 -12.32 24.39
N ALA A 10 -39.05 -12.31 23.20
CA ALA A 10 -38.37 -12.45 21.92
C ALA A 10 -37.17 -11.48 21.85
N ALA A 11 -35.97 -12.05 21.70
CA ALA A 11 -34.76 -11.28 21.41
C ALA A 11 -35.00 -10.50 20.11
N GLN A 12 -35.03 -9.17 20.25
CA GLN A 12 -35.24 -8.25 19.13
C GLN A 12 -34.10 -8.41 18.12
N ASP A 13 -34.47 -8.74 16.88
CA ASP A 13 -33.61 -8.80 15.72
C ASP A 13 -33.06 -7.40 15.42
N ILE A 14 -31.79 -7.18 15.80
CA ILE A 14 -31.07 -5.93 15.51
C ILE A 14 -30.53 -6.03 14.08
N SER A 15 -31.42 -6.00 13.09
CA SER A 15 -31.05 -5.84 11.69
C SER A 15 -30.53 -4.42 11.46
N ARG A 16 -29.23 -4.22 11.70
CA ARG A 16 -28.53 -3.01 11.24
C ARG A 16 -28.58 -3.00 9.71
N ASP A 17 -29.34 -2.05 9.16
CA ASP A 17 -29.36 -1.71 7.74
C ASP A 17 -27.92 -1.47 7.23
N LYS A 18 -27.32 -2.53 6.67
CA LYS A 18 -25.98 -2.50 6.11
C LYS A 18 -26.11 -1.98 4.68
N LYS A 19 -25.99 -0.66 4.50
CA LYS A 19 -25.89 -0.06 3.16
C LYS A 19 -24.77 -0.75 2.37
N GLU A 20 -25.13 -1.41 1.28
CA GLU A 20 -24.19 -2.06 0.36
C GLU A 20 -23.13 -1.06 -0.12
N THR A 21 -21.87 -1.49 0.00
CA THR A 21 -20.70 -0.77 -0.51
C THR A 21 -20.72 -0.74 -2.04
N ALA A 22 -20.06 0.25 -2.64
CA ALA A 22 -19.98 0.36 -4.10
C ALA A 22 -19.38 -0.91 -4.78
N LEU A 23 -18.54 -1.65 -4.07
CA LEU A 23 -17.99 -2.95 -4.50
C LEU A 23 -19.05 -4.05 -4.53
N GLU A 24 -19.92 -4.11 -3.52
CA GLU A 24 -21.02 -5.07 -3.45
C GLU A 24 -22.04 -4.83 -4.57
N LYS A 25 -22.22 -3.57 -5.01
CA LYS A 25 -23.14 -3.21 -6.11
C LYS A 25 -22.64 -3.57 -7.51
N ILE A 26 -21.33 -3.70 -7.72
CA ILE A 26 -20.73 -3.97 -9.04
C ILE A 26 -20.39 -5.47 -9.20
N SER A 27 -20.29 -6.19 -8.09
CA SER A 27 -19.96 -7.61 -8.10
C SER A 27 -21.15 -8.46 -8.55
N GLN A 28 -21.09 -9.03 -9.76
CA GLN A 28 -21.95 -10.15 -10.14
C GLN A 28 -21.44 -11.42 -9.44
N GLY A 29 -21.82 -11.64 -8.18
CA GLY A 29 -21.39 -12.78 -7.36
C GLY A 29 -20.85 -12.39 -5.99
N THR A 30 -20.28 -13.35 -5.25
CA THR A 30 -19.71 -13.11 -3.91
C THR A 30 -18.68 -11.98 -3.95
N PRO A 31 -18.85 -10.92 -3.14
CA PRO A 31 -17.96 -9.77 -3.19
C PRO A 31 -16.52 -10.18 -2.85
N LEU A 32 -15.56 -9.62 -3.59
CA LEU A 32 -14.15 -9.84 -3.30
C LEU A 32 -13.85 -9.42 -1.85
N PRO A 33 -13.07 -10.22 -1.10
CA PRO A 33 -12.65 -9.82 0.23
C PRO A 33 -11.89 -8.50 0.15
N GLY A 34 -12.35 -7.50 0.90
CA GLY A 34 -11.68 -6.20 0.99
C GLY A 34 -10.28 -6.31 1.62
N VAL A 35 -9.56 -5.18 1.67
CA VAL A 35 -8.26 -5.12 2.36
C VAL A 35 -8.43 -5.67 3.79
N PRO A 36 -7.60 -6.64 4.21
CA PRO A 36 -7.72 -7.22 5.54
C PRO A 36 -7.60 -6.14 6.62
N LYS A 37 -8.44 -6.22 7.65
CA LYS A 37 -8.31 -5.39 8.84
C LYS A 37 -7.38 -6.10 9.82
N PHE A 38 -6.39 -5.38 10.32
CA PHE A 38 -5.41 -5.92 11.26
C PHE A 38 -5.65 -5.32 12.64
N THR A 39 -5.57 -6.16 13.68
CA THR A 39 -5.58 -5.74 15.08
C THR A 39 -4.18 -5.42 15.61
N ASN A 40 -3.15 -6.03 15.00
CA ASN A 40 -1.75 -5.83 15.33
C ASN A 40 -1.05 -5.02 14.23
N VAL A 41 -0.42 -3.92 14.62
CA VAL A 41 0.31 -3.01 13.73
C VAL A 41 1.49 -3.69 13.05
N GLU A 42 2.18 -4.61 13.73
CA GLU A 42 3.29 -5.36 13.14
C GLU A 42 2.79 -6.30 12.03
N LEU A 43 1.67 -6.99 12.24
CA LEU A 43 1.07 -7.82 11.19
C LEU A 43 0.62 -6.98 9.99
N GLN A 44 0.06 -5.78 10.25
CA GLN A 44 -0.29 -4.83 9.20
C GLN A 44 0.96 -4.41 8.41
N ARG A 45 2.03 -4.03 9.11
CA ARG A 45 3.30 -3.64 8.51
C ARG A 45 3.86 -4.76 7.63
N GLN A 46 3.97 -5.99 8.17
CA GLN A 46 4.46 -7.14 7.41
C GLN A 46 3.61 -7.40 6.16
N HIS A 47 2.28 -7.34 6.27
CA HIS A 47 1.39 -7.47 5.12
C HIS A 47 1.67 -6.39 4.06
N MET A 48 1.81 -5.13 4.47
CA MET A 48 2.11 -4.02 3.56
C MET A 48 3.46 -4.19 2.86
N LEU A 49 4.51 -4.58 3.57
CA LEU A 49 5.85 -4.82 3.01
C LEU A 49 5.87 -6.00 2.05
N ASN A 50 5.14 -7.08 2.36
CA ASN A 50 4.97 -8.22 1.46
C ASN A 50 4.30 -7.81 0.13
N HIS A 51 3.26 -6.99 0.20
CA HIS A 51 2.56 -6.50 -1.00
C HIS A 51 3.44 -5.54 -1.80
N MET A 52 4.19 -4.66 -1.13
CA MET A 52 5.16 -3.78 -1.78
C MET A 52 6.25 -4.55 -2.51
N ALA A 53 6.85 -5.57 -1.87
CA ALA A 53 7.81 -6.45 -2.53
C ALA A 53 7.18 -7.21 -3.72
N GLY A 54 5.92 -7.65 -3.59
CA GLY A 54 5.15 -8.23 -4.69
C GLY A 54 4.97 -7.26 -5.86
N ALA A 55 4.63 -6.00 -5.58
CA ALA A 55 4.46 -4.95 -6.61
C ALA A 55 5.75 -4.72 -7.41
N PHE A 56 6.91 -4.64 -6.74
CA PHE A 56 8.20 -4.56 -7.43
C PHE A 56 8.43 -5.73 -8.39
N ARG A 57 8.12 -6.95 -7.95
CA ARG A 57 8.29 -8.15 -8.79
C ARG A 57 7.35 -8.14 -9.99
N VAL A 58 6.12 -7.66 -9.81
CA VAL A 58 5.16 -7.49 -10.93
C VAL A 58 5.71 -6.46 -11.92
N PHE A 59 6.23 -5.32 -11.44
CA PHE A 59 6.82 -4.29 -12.30
C PHE A 59 8.03 -4.83 -13.07
N ALA A 60 8.87 -5.63 -12.43
CA ALA A 60 9.98 -6.30 -13.08
C ALA A 60 9.54 -7.25 -14.20
N ARG A 61 8.45 -8.02 -14.01
CA ARG A 61 7.92 -8.92 -15.04
C ARG A 61 7.33 -8.19 -16.24
N HIS A 62 6.75 -7.01 -16.02
CA HIS A 62 6.17 -6.18 -17.07
C HIS A 62 7.18 -5.24 -17.75
N GLY A 63 8.46 -5.28 -17.36
CA GLY A 63 9.49 -4.43 -17.95
C GLY A 63 9.42 -2.97 -17.52
N PHE A 64 8.73 -2.64 -16.43
CA PHE A 64 8.66 -1.28 -15.87
C PHE A 64 9.89 -0.92 -15.02
N VAL A 65 11.06 -1.45 -15.40
CA VAL A 65 12.33 -1.25 -14.71
C VAL A 65 13.28 -0.54 -15.67
N GLU A 66 13.79 0.62 -15.27
CA GLU A 66 14.78 1.35 -16.07
C GLU A 66 16.03 1.61 -15.26
N GLY A 67 17.04 0.75 -15.45
CA GLY A 67 18.32 0.88 -14.77
C GLY A 67 18.17 0.96 -13.24
N MET A 68 18.64 2.07 -12.66
CA MET A 68 18.57 2.33 -11.21
C MET A 68 17.35 3.19 -10.83
N SER A 69 16.48 3.52 -11.78
CA SER A 69 15.36 4.44 -11.60
C SER A 69 14.08 3.74 -11.16
N GLY A 70 13.23 4.49 -10.46
CA GLY A 70 11.97 4.04 -9.91
C GLY A 70 12.05 3.72 -8.42
N HIS A 71 11.01 4.13 -7.70
CA HIS A 71 10.86 3.85 -6.28
C HIS A 71 9.38 3.83 -5.90
N ILE A 72 9.06 2.97 -4.95
CA ILE A 72 7.74 2.93 -4.30
C ILE A 72 7.97 3.34 -2.86
N SER A 73 7.14 4.24 -2.33
CA SER A 73 7.12 4.57 -0.91
C SER A 73 5.81 4.18 -0.27
N LEU A 74 5.89 3.67 0.94
CA LEU A 74 4.72 3.27 1.72
C LEU A 74 4.84 3.85 3.14
N ARG A 75 3.80 4.55 3.58
CA ARG A 75 3.76 5.14 4.93
C ARG A 75 3.68 4.03 5.97
N ASP A 76 4.48 4.13 7.01
CA ASP A 76 4.44 3.17 8.11
C ASP A 76 3.10 3.27 8.86
N PRO A 77 2.47 2.13 9.23
CA PRO A 77 1.19 2.14 9.93
C PRO A 77 1.27 2.61 11.39
N GLU A 78 2.45 2.60 12.01
CA GLU A 78 2.68 3.06 13.38
C GLU A 78 3.20 4.50 13.43
N PHE A 79 4.13 4.83 12.52
CA PHE A 79 4.78 6.13 12.46
C PHE A 79 4.42 6.86 11.16
N PRO A 80 3.45 7.78 11.18
CA PRO A 80 3.02 8.49 9.97
C PRO A 80 4.16 9.24 9.26
N GLU A 81 5.14 9.71 10.02
CA GLU A 81 6.29 10.49 9.55
C GLU A 81 7.43 9.61 8.96
N ARG A 82 7.22 8.29 8.89
CA ARG A 82 8.20 7.35 8.36
C ARG A 82 7.66 6.56 7.18
N PHE A 83 8.56 6.23 6.26
CA PHE A 83 8.21 5.65 4.98
C PHE A 83 9.15 4.52 4.61
N TRP A 84 8.58 3.42 4.16
CA TRP A 84 9.28 2.28 3.60
C TRP A 84 9.58 2.53 2.13
N THR A 85 10.81 2.27 1.71
CA THR A 85 11.28 2.43 0.32
C THR A 85 12.24 1.31 -0.06
N ASN A 86 12.44 1.09 -1.36
CA ASN A 86 13.45 0.15 -1.85
C ASN A 86 14.88 0.73 -1.75
N PRO A 87 15.90 -0.13 -1.62
CA PRO A 87 17.29 0.29 -1.66
C PRO A 87 17.66 0.87 -3.03
N LEU A 88 18.58 1.84 -3.02
CA LEU A 88 19.08 2.48 -4.23
C LEU A 88 19.86 1.48 -5.10
N GLY A 89 19.61 1.49 -6.41
CA GLY A 89 20.33 0.65 -7.38
C GLY A 89 20.04 -0.84 -7.28
N PHE A 90 19.04 -1.25 -6.49
CA PHE A 90 18.66 -2.65 -6.38
C PHE A 90 17.56 -3.01 -7.38
N HIS A 91 17.81 -4.03 -8.20
CA HIS A 91 16.86 -4.47 -9.21
C HIS A 91 15.54 -4.95 -8.58
N PHE A 92 14.40 -4.67 -9.23
CA PHE A 92 13.07 -4.92 -8.66
C PHE A 92 12.70 -6.42 -8.58
N ALA A 93 13.24 -7.26 -9.47
CA ALA A 93 12.91 -8.70 -9.49
C ALA A 93 13.27 -9.46 -8.19
N PRO A 94 14.46 -9.26 -7.57
CA PRO A 94 14.81 -9.94 -6.35
C PRO A 94 14.31 -9.28 -5.06
N VAL A 95 13.57 -8.16 -5.10
CA VAL A 95 13.15 -7.43 -3.89
C VAL A 95 12.39 -8.33 -2.92
N LYS A 96 12.84 -8.35 -1.67
CA LYS A 96 12.15 -8.98 -0.53
C LYS A 96 11.73 -7.91 0.49
N PRO A 97 10.75 -8.21 1.36
CA PRO A 97 10.39 -7.32 2.48
C PRO A 97 11.59 -6.97 3.36
N SER A 98 12.50 -7.94 3.56
CA SER A 98 13.73 -7.77 4.32
C SER A 98 14.75 -6.84 3.68
N ASP A 99 14.61 -6.50 2.40
CA ASP A 99 15.50 -5.57 1.70
C ASP A 99 15.05 -4.11 1.82
N LEU A 100 13.83 -3.88 2.31
CA LEU A 100 13.23 -2.55 2.38
C LEU A 100 13.86 -1.73 3.51
N ILE A 101 13.93 -0.42 3.28
CA ILE A 101 14.53 0.55 4.19
C ILE A 101 13.43 1.47 4.70
N LEU A 102 13.44 1.74 6.00
CA LEU A 102 12.59 2.73 6.62
C LEU A 102 13.35 4.06 6.66
N VAL A 103 12.78 5.09 6.06
CA VAL A 103 13.31 6.47 6.08
C VAL A 103 12.35 7.40 6.84
N ASP A 104 12.89 8.44 7.45
CA ASP A 104 12.10 9.54 7.99
C ASP A 104 11.72 10.57 6.92
N GLU A 105 10.97 11.61 7.30
CA GLU A 105 10.59 12.70 6.39
C GLU A 105 11.75 13.43 5.73
N SER A 106 12.93 13.42 6.37
CA SER A 106 14.14 14.06 5.85
C SER A 106 14.91 13.17 4.86
N GLY A 107 14.45 11.93 4.67
CA GLY A 107 15.07 10.93 3.80
C GLY A 107 16.24 10.20 4.46
N VAL A 108 16.41 10.34 5.78
CA VAL A 108 17.44 9.62 6.54
C VAL A 108 16.93 8.23 6.88
N ALA A 109 17.77 7.21 6.68
CA ALA A 109 17.44 5.84 7.04
C ALA A 109 17.40 5.67 8.57
N VAL A 110 16.26 5.25 9.09
CA VAL A 110 15.99 5.09 10.54
C VAL A 110 15.70 3.63 10.92
N GLY A 111 15.59 2.72 9.95
CA GLY A 111 15.37 1.30 10.23
C GLY A 111 15.28 0.43 8.96
N GLY A 112 14.91 -0.84 9.15
CA GLY A 112 14.89 -1.83 8.08
C GLY A 112 16.31 -2.27 7.68
N ASN A 113 16.56 -2.48 6.39
CA ASN A 113 17.86 -2.89 5.90
C ASN A 113 18.85 -1.71 5.74
N MET A 114 19.48 -1.32 6.84
CA MET A 114 20.46 -0.23 6.85
C MET A 114 21.83 -0.59 6.24
N SER A 115 22.03 -1.84 5.78
CA SER A 115 23.27 -2.23 5.09
C SER A 115 23.37 -1.66 3.67
N ARG A 116 22.28 -1.09 3.14
CA ARG A 116 22.19 -0.52 1.80
C ARG A 116 21.75 0.94 1.85
N PRO A 117 22.20 1.77 0.89
CA PRO A 117 21.81 3.17 0.84
C PRO A 117 20.33 3.32 0.41
N ALA A 118 19.61 4.21 1.07
CA ALA A 118 18.29 4.66 0.63
C ALA A 118 18.42 5.70 -0.48
N ASN A 119 17.45 5.74 -1.41
CA ASN A 119 17.35 6.82 -2.39
C ASN A 119 16.69 8.06 -1.77
N ALA A 120 17.45 8.85 -1.02
CA ALA A 120 16.95 10.05 -0.35
C ALA A 120 16.34 11.07 -1.34
N ALA A 121 16.99 11.29 -2.49
CA ALA A 121 16.53 12.26 -3.50
C ALA A 121 15.18 11.88 -4.12
N GLY A 122 14.99 10.61 -4.47
CA GLY A 122 13.69 10.11 -4.95
C GLY A 122 12.61 10.22 -3.88
N PHE A 123 12.95 9.91 -2.64
CA PHE A 123 12.01 9.96 -1.52
C PHE A 123 11.52 11.38 -1.19
N LEU A 124 12.36 12.43 -1.31
CA LEU A 124 11.95 13.80 -1.01
C LEU A 124 10.75 14.28 -1.86
N ILE A 125 10.61 13.80 -3.09
CA ILE A 125 9.44 14.06 -3.94
C ILE A 125 8.19 13.42 -3.33
N HIS A 126 8.31 12.19 -2.84
CA HIS A 126 7.22 11.47 -2.18
C HIS A 126 6.86 12.10 -0.83
N ALA A 127 7.84 12.60 -0.06
CA ALA A 127 7.61 13.30 1.20
C ALA A 127 6.68 14.51 1.00
N ALA A 128 6.92 15.33 -0.04
CA ALA A 128 6.04 16.46 -0.37
C ALA A 128 4.60 16.00 -0.71
N LEU A 129 4.45 14.92 -1.48
CA LEU A 129 3.13 14.35 -1.83
C LEU A 129 2.39 13.75 -0.64
N HIS A 130 3.13 13.14 0.29
CA HIS A 130 2.59 12.58 1.53
C HIS A 130 2.19 13.67 2.53
N LYS A 131 2.90 14.81 2.58
CA LYS A 131 2.51 16.00 3.38
C LYS A 131 1.21 16.62 2.89
N GLY A 132 1.02 16.71 1.56
CA GLY A 132 -0.18 17.31 0.99
C GLY A 132 -1.48 16.51 1.22
N GLN A 133 -1.40 15.20 1.51
CA GLN A 133 -2.59 14.36 1.71
C GLN A 133 -2.39 13.23 2.74
N ALA A 134 -2.81 13.47 3.98
CA ALA A 134 -2.69 12.53 5.10
C ALA A 134 -3.35 11.15 4.84
N ARG A 135 -4.39 11.08 4.00
CA ARG A 135 -5.08 9.81 3.68
C ARG A 135 -4.27 8.88 2.76
N ARG A 136 -3.24 9.38 2.04
CA ARG A 136 -2.44 8.58 1.11
C ARG A 136 -1.45 7.69 1.87
N LYS A 137 -1.61 6.38 1.72
CA LYS A 137 -0.75 5.35 2.34
C LYS A 137 0.43 4.92 1.47
N CYS A 138 0.35 5.11 0.16
CA CYS A 138 1.36 4.67 -0.80
C CYS A 138 1.53 5.73 -1.90
N CYS A 139 2.76 5.93 -2.36
CA CYS A 139 3.09 6.72 -3.53
C CYS A 139 4.07 5.93 -4.40
N MET A 140 3.86 5.95 -5.71
CA MET A 140 4.70 5.26 -6.68
C MET A 140 5.20 6.29 -7.68
N SER A 141 6.52 6.31 -7.91
CA SER A 141 7.12 7.11 -8.97
C SER A 141 7.87 6.18 -9.93
N PHE A 142 7.54 6.33 -11.20
CA PHE A 142 8.15 5.59 -12.30
C PHE A 142 9.12 6.50 -13.07
N PRO A 143 10.12 5.91 -13.73
CA PRO A 143 10.91 6.63 -14.72
C PRO A 143 10.07 7.11 -15.92
N PHE A 144 10.64 8.10 -16.60
CA PHE A 144 10.03 9.09 -17.51
C PHE A 144 9.21 8.53 -18.69
N TYR A 145 9.42 7.28 -19.11
CA TYR A 145 8.82 6.77 -20.36
C TYR A 145 7.36 6.28 -20.23
N LEU A 146 6.84 6.05 -19.02
CA LEU A 146 5.41 5.71 -18.85
C LEU A 146 4.47 6.90 -19.16
N TRP A 147 4.99 8.14 -19.21
CA TRP A 147 4.23 9.30 -19.70
C TRP A 147 4.16 9.35 -21.24
N GLN A 148 5.19 8.86 -21.95
CA GLN A 148 5.20 8.86 -23.42
C GLN A 148 4.36 7.71 -24.03
N GLY A 149 3.93 6.73 -23.24
CA GLY A 149 3.10 5.61 -23.70
C GLY A 149 1.60 5.93 -23.91
N VAL A 150 1.10 7.05 -23.36
CA VAL A 150 -0.32 7.45 -23.46
C VAL A 150 -0.56 8.51 -24.54
N VAL A 151 0.49 9.15 -25.06
CA VAL A 151 0.38 10.13 -26.15
C VAL A 151 1.28 9.72 -27.30
N ARG A 152 0.84 8.73 -28.09
CA ARG A 152 1.31 8.61 -29.48
C ARG A 152 0.74 9.80 -30.26
N ILE A 153 1.50 10.90 -30.34
CA ILE A 153 1.29 11.88 -31.40
C ILE A 153 1.84 11.21 -32.67
N PRO A 154 0.99 10.85 -33.65
CA PRO A 154 1.50 10.34 -34.91
C PRO A 154 2.38 11.43 -35.56
N PRO A 155 3.49 11.08 -36.21
CA PRO A 155 4.24 12.07 -36.98
C PRO A 155 3.33 12.61 -38.08
N SER A 156 3.24 13.94 -38.16
CA SER A 156 2.62 14.65 -39.27
C SER A 156 3.36 14.38 -40.59
N PRO A 157 2.65 14.37 -41.73
CA PRO A 157 3.16 13.93 -43.04
C PRO A 157 4.33 14.77 -43.56
#